data_AF-A0A0R1IYU1-F1
#
_entry.id   AF-A0A0R1IYU1-F1
#
_cell.length_a   1.000
_cell.length_b   1.000
_cell.length_c   1.000
_cell.angle_alpha   90.00
_cell.angle_beta   90.00
_cell.angle_gamma   90.00
#
_symmetry.space_group_name_H-M   'P 1'
#
loop_
_entity.id
_entity.type
_entity.pdbx_description
1 polymer ?
#
loop_
_entity_poly.entity_id
_entity_poly.type
_entity_poly.pdbx_seq_one_letter_code
_entity_poly.pdbx_strand_id
1 'polypeptide(L)'
;MSNSQKDTIYTIVLAFFILTFTITVTIFASYPLFLFAIKHYYLEQAVNLSFGKIFHNYNQMMNYLINPFSGQFHLSDFQSSVAGRAHFADVKKLFMLNFGVFVLSGVYIGFRHKKRSRYNQVFKYIAILGIVLAILMAINFDSFFVVFHEVLFRNSDWLFDPAKDPVINILPEEFFTQCFVVFFILFEGLNIWKYKSRK
;
A
#
# COMPACT_ATOMS: atom_id res chain seq x y z
N MET A 1 -27.63 -2.84 -21.61
CA MET A 1 -26.15 -2.83 -21.80
C MET A 1 -25.74 -3.82 -22.88
N SER A 2 -24.97 -3.37 -23.86
CA SER A 2 -24.37 -4.23 -24.89
C SER A 2 -23.33 -5.19 -24.30
N ASN A 3 -22.97 -6.25 -25.02
CA ASN A 3 -21.92 -7.18 -24.58
C ASN A 3 -20.57 -6.47 -24.43
N SER A 4 -20.25 -5.55 -25.35
CA SER A 4 -19.05 -4.70 -25.28
C SER A 4 -19.01 -3.90 -23.97
N GLN A 5 -20.10 -3.20 -23.61
CA GLN A 5 -20.17 -2.43 -22.37
C GLN A 5 -19.98 -3.31 -21.13
N LYS A 6 -20.58 -4.51 -21.12
CA LYS A 6 -20.42 -5.45 -20.00
C LYS A 6 -18.96 -5.94 -19.86
N ASP A 7 -18.26 -6.13 -20.97
CA ASP A 7 -16.85 -6.56 -20.98
C ASP A 7 -15.91 -5.43 -20.57
N THR A 8 -16.21 -4.19 -20.95
CA THR A 8 -15.48 -3.00 -20.50
C THR A 8 -15.59 -2.83 -18.99
N ILE A 9 -16.81 -2.86 -18.44
CA ILE A 9 -17.01 -2.75 -16.98
C ILE A 9 -16.27 -3.87 -16.25
N TYR A 10 -16.41 -5.12 -16.71
CA TYR A 10 -15.72 -6.23 -16.09
C TYR A 10 -14.19 -6.05 -16.10
N THR A 11 -13.63 -5.52 -17.20
CA THR A 11 -12.18 -5.27 -17.30
C THR A 11 -11.72 -4.18 -16.34
N ILE A 12 -12.47 -3.09 -16.22
CA ILE A 12 -12.17 -1.99 -15.28
C ILE A 12 -12.24 -2.51 -13.84
N VAL A 13 -13.31 -3.22 -13.49
CA VAL A 13 -13.47 -3.79 -12.14
C VAL A 13 -12.35 -4.79 -11.83
N LEU A 14 -11.95 -5.61 -12.79
CA LEU A 14 -10.82 -6.53 -12.62
C LEU A 14 -9.48 -5.80 -12.44
N ALA A 15 -9.25 -4.70 -13.14
CA ALA A 15 -8.04 -3.88 -12.93
C ALA A 15 -8.00 -3.29 -11.52
N PHE A 16 -9.12 -2.73 -11.04
CA PHE A 16 -9.21 -2.24 -9.65
C PHE A 16 -9.08 -3.36 -8.63
N PHE A 17 -9.65 -4.54 -8.90
CA PHE A 17 -9.48 -5.70 -8.03
C PHE A 17 -8.01 -6.10 -7.92
N ILE A 18 -7.29 -6.23 -9.04
CA ILE A 18 -5.85 -6.58 -9.02
C ILE A 18 -5.05 -5.54 -8.25
N LEU A 19 -5.28 -4.24 -8.51
CA LEU A 19 -4.60 -3.16 -7.80
C LEU A 19 -4.83 -3.26 -6.28
N THR A 20 -6.09 -3.30 -5.86
CA THR A 20 -6.46 -3.27 -4.44
C THR A 20 -6.16 -4.58 -3.71
N PHE A 21 -6.22 -5.71 -4.42
CA PHE A 21 -5.73 -6.99 -3.92
C PHE A 21 -4.23 -6.92 -3.62
N THR A 22 -3.42 -6.42 -4.55
CA THR A 22 -1.97 -6.31 -4.33
C THR A 22 -1.64 -5.36 -3.18
N ILE A 23 -2.28 -4.18 -3.10
CA ILE A 23 -2.12 -3.26 -1.96
C ILE A 23 -2.46 -3.97 -0.64
N THR A 24 -3.59 -4.69 -0.61
CA THR A 24 -4.03 -5.44 0.57
C THR A 24 -2.99 -6.48 0.99
N VAL A 25 -2.48 -7.27 0.05
CA VAL A 25 -1.43 -8.26 0.33
C VAL A 25 -0.17 -7.57 0.85
N THR A 26 0.26 -6.45 0.26
CA THR A 26 1.41 -5.68 0.73
C THR A 26 1.21 -5.13 2.14
N ILE A 27 0.02 -4.62 2.47
CA ILE A 27 -0.33 -4.15 3.82
C ILE A 27 -0.11 -5.27 4.85
N PHE A 28 -0.55 -6.50 4.58
CA PHE A 28 -0.34 -7.61 5.51
C PHE A 28 1.08 -8.17 5.47
N ALA A 29 1.74 -8.16 4.30
CA ALA A 29 3.15 -8.52 4.15
C ALA A 29 4.09 -7.56 4.89
N SER A 30 3.64 -6.33 5.17
CA SER A 30 4.41 -5.36 5.95
C SER A 30 4.78 -5.86 7.35
N TYR A 31 3.98 -6.74 7.98
CA TYR A 31 4.28 -7.28 9.31
C TYR A 31 5.58 -8.10 9.36
N PRO A 32 5.75 -9.17 8.55
CA PRO A 32 7.01 -9.89 8.50
C PRO A 32 8.16 -9.05 7.94
N LEU A 33 7.91 -8.16 6.99
CA LEU A 33 8.93 -7.21 6.51
C LEU A 33 9.42 -6.30 7.64
N PHE A 34 8.52 -5.84 8.49
CA PHE A 34 8.87 -4.98 9.62
C PHE A 34 9.62 -5.74 10.70
N LEU A 35 9.25 -6.99 10.99
CA LEU A 35 10.02 -7.85 11.91
C LEU A 35 11.47 -8.05 11.41
N PHE A 36 11.65 -8.24 10.10
CA PHE A 36 12.96 -8.27 9.47
C PHE A 36 13.67 -6.92 9.62
N ALA A 37 12.99 -5.81 9.34
CA ALA A 37 13.53 -4.46 9.39
C ALA A 37 14.09 -4.09 10.77
N ILE A 38 13.39 -4.45 11.86
CA ILE A 38 13.86 -4.15 13.24
C ILE A 38 15.27 -4.68 13.48
N LYS A 39 15.55 -5.92 13.04
CA LYS A 39 16.85 -6.56 13.23
C LYS A 39 17.87 -6.14 12.18
N HIS A 40 17.46 -6.11 10.92
CA HIS A 40 18.38 -5.86 9.81
C HIS A 40 18.88 -4.42 9.75
N TYR A 41 18.03 -3.45 10.10
CA TYR A 41 18.35 -2.02 10.08
C TYR A 41 18.65 -1.46 11.48
N TYR A 42 18.88 -2.31 12.48
CA TYR A 42 19.30 -1.89 13.82
C TYR A 42 18.36 -0.84 14.47
N LEU A 43 17.04 -1.03 14.31
CA LEU A 43 16.06 -0.05 14.79
C LEU A 43 16.06 0.08 16.32
N GLU A 44 16.41 -0.99 17.04
CA GLU A 44 16.56 -0.97 18.50
C GLU A 44 17.57 0.10 18.96
N GLN A 45 18.68 0.22 18.23
CA GLN A 45 19.73 1.20 18.49
C GLN A 45 19.29 2.61 18.05
N ALA A 46 18.56 2.73 16.94
CA ALA A 46 18.12 4.02 16.40
C ALA A 46 17.20 4.79 17.36
N VAL A 47 16.36 4.09 18.12
CA VAL A 47 15.40 4.72 19.07
C VAL A 47 15.64 4.35 20.53
N ASN A 48 16.67 3.56 20.84
CA ASN A 48 16.98 3.06 22.18
C ASN A 48 15.78 2.36 22.87
N LEU A 49 15.06 1.53 22.10
CA LEU A 49 13.93 0.73 22.57
C LEU A 49 14.17 -0.75 22.26
N SER A 50 13.59 -1.62 23.08
CA SER A 50 13.64 -3.07 22.81
C SER A 50 12.81 -3.44 21.58
N PHE A 51 13.15 -4.56 20.95
CA PHE A 51 12.40 -5.16 19.85
C PHE A 51 10.89 -5.21 20.12
N GLY A 52 10.53 -5.68 21.33
CA GLY A 52 9.13 -5.82 21.72
C GLY A 52 8.38 -4.50 21.76
N LYS A 53 9.02 -3.42 22.24
CA LYS A 53 8.43 -2.07 22.25
C LYS A 53 8.28 -1.52 20.84
N ILE A 54 9.30 -1.64 20.00
CA ILE A 54 9.23 -1.19 18.60
C ILE A 54 8.11 -1.90 17.85
N PHE A 55 8.07 -3.24 17.96
CA PHE A 55 7.02 -4.02 17.31
C PHE A 55 5.64 -3.73 17.90
N HIS A 56 5.53 -3.48 19.20
CA HIS A 56 4.26 -3.08 19.82
C HIS A 56 3.72 -1.77 19.23
N ASN A 57 4.56 -0.74 19.11
CA ASN A 57 4.15 0.54 18.53
C ASN A 57 3.77 0.39 17.05
N TYR A 58 4.53 -0.41 16.29
CA TYR A 58 4.14 -0.75 14.91
C TYR A 58 2.77 -1.44 14.84
N ASN A 59 2.49 -2.39 15.73
CA ASN A 59 1.18 -3.03 15.82
C ASN A 59 0.06 -2.05 16.19
N GLN A 60 0.31 -1.09 17.08
CA GLN A 60 -0.67 -0.06 17.42
C GLN A 60 -0.99 0.82 16.19
N MET A 61 0.04 1.26 15.48
CA MET A 61 -0.11 2.02 14.22
C MET A 61 -0.91 1.22 13.20
N MET A 62 -0.51 -0.03 12.91
CA MET A 62 -1.19 -0.86 11.93
C MET A 62 -2.62 -1.18 12.33
N ASN A 63 -2.89 -1.48 13.61
CA ASN A 63 -4.24 -1.68 14.13
C ASN A 63 -5.10 -0.42 13.92
N TYR A 64 -4.57 0.77 14.16
CA TYR A 64 -5.29 2.01 13.86
C TYR A 64 -5.65 2.10 12.37
N LEU A 65 -4.69 1.84 11.48
CA LEU A 65 -4.84 1.98 10.03
C LEU A 65 -5.80 0.94 9.42
N ILE A 66 -5.80 -0.30 9.90
CA ILE A 66 -6.61 -1.40 9.33
C ILE A 66 -7.99 -1.54 9.97
N ASN A 67 -8.16 -1.11 11.22
CA ASN A 67 -9.42 -1.26 11.95
C ASN A 67 -10.33 -0.03 11.73
N PRO A 68 -11.49 -0.17 11.06
CA PRO A 68 -12.41 0.96 10.86
C PRO A 68 -12.92 1.52 12.18
N PHE A 69 -13.01 0.70 13.23
CA PHE A 69 -13.55 1.05 14.54
C PHE A 69 -12.48 1.51 15.55
N SER A 70 -11.21 1.64 15.13
CA SER A 70 -10.18 2.19 16.01
C SER A 70 -10.49 3.65 16.37
N GLY A 71 -10.22 3.99 17.63
CA GLY A 71 -10.41 5.33 18.18
C GLY A 71 -9.34 6.33 17.72
N GLN A 72 -8.86 7.18 18.62
CA GLN A 72 -7.80 8.15 18.29
C GLN A 72 -6.45 7.45 18.06
N PHE A 73 -5.63 8.00 17.17
CA PHE A 73 -4.27 7.51 16.92
C PHE A 73 -3.39 7.77 18.15
N HIS A 74 -2.76 6.72 18.67
CA HIS A 74 -1.86 6.78 19.81
C HIS A 74 -0.85 5.63 19.75
N LEU A 75 0.40 5.94 20.10
CA LEU A 75 1.51 5.01 20.21
C LEU A 75 2.07 5.10 21.64
N SER A 76 2.36 3.96 22.27
CA SER A 76 2.75 3.90 23.69
C SER A 76 4.11 4.53 23.97
N ASP A 77 5.08 4.35 23.07
CA ASP A 77 6.48 4.77 23.28
C ASP A 77 6.89 5.92 22.33
N PHE A 78 6.01 6.36 21.42
CA PHE A 78 6.27 7.47 20.51
C PHE A 78 5.22 8.56 20.66
N GLN A 79 5.66 9.79 20.88
CA GLN A 79 4.78 10.94 20.75
C GLN A 79 4.36 11.15 19.29
N SER A 80 3.29 11.89 19.08
CA SER A 80 2.83 12.26 17.75
C SER A 80 2.36 13.70 17.78
N SER A 81 2.73 14.48 16.78
CA SER A 81 2.25 15.85 16.59
C SER A 81 0.80 15.85 16.12
N VAL A 82 0.19 17.04 16.05
CA VAL A 82 -1.14 17.21 15.44
C VAL A 82 -1.09 16.85 13.96
N ALA A 83 -0.05 17.29 13.25
CA ALA A 83 0.18 16.98 11.83
C ALA A 83 0.40 15.47 11.63
N GLY A 84 1.27 14.84 12.42
CA GLY A 84 1.52 13.40 12.34
C GLY A 84 0.25 12.55 12.52
N ARG A 85 -0.58 12.91 13.51
CA ARG A 85 -1.90 12.27 13.70
C ARG A 85 -2.84 12.50 12.52
N ALA A 86 -2.86 13.72 11.96
CA ALA A 86 -3.69 14.04 10.80
C ALA A 86 -3.27 13.21 9.57
N HIS A 87 -1.96 13.07 9.34
CA HIS A 87 -1.44 12.23 8.27
C HIS A 87 -1.88 10.77 8.42
N PHE A 88 -1.70 10.16 9.60
CA PHE A 88 -2.15 8.78 9.81
C PHE A 88 -3.67 8.62 9.65
N ALA A 89 -4.46 9.64 10.01
CA ALA A 89 -5.90 9.64 9.76
C ALA A 89 -6.24 9.66 8.25
N ASP A 90 -5.47 10.41 7.44
CA ASP A 90 -5.63 10.41 5.99
C ASP A 90 -5.20 9.07 5.37
N VAL A 91 -4.09 8.48 5.83
CA VAL A 91 -3.67 7.13 5.42
C VAL A 91 -4.74 6.08 5.77
N LYS A 92 -5.36 6.17 6.96
CA LYS A 92 -6.47 5.29 7.36
C LYS A 92 -7.64 5.38 6.36
N LYS A 93 -8.01 6.58 5.89
CA LYS A 93 -9.06 6.74 4.87
C LYS A 93 -8.70 6.02 3.57
N LEU A 94 -7.44 6.10 3.14
CA LEU A 94 -6.94 5.39 1.96
C LEU A 94 -6.98 3.86 2.14
N PHE A 95 -6.64 3.36 3.33
CA PHE A 95 -6.76 1.92 3.66
C PHE A 95 -8.22 1.46 3.59
N MET A 96 -9.14 2.24 4.17
CA MET A 96 -10.57 1.93 4.13
C MET A 96 -11.13 1.95 2.71
N LEU A 97 -10.72 2.94 1.90
CA LEU A 97 -11.07 3.01 0.48
C LEU A 97 -10.55 1.77 -0.27
N ASN A 98 -9.30 1.40 -0.06
CA ASN A 98 -8.69 0.22 -0.66
C ASN A 98 -9.46 -1.05 -0.31
N PHE A 99 -9.76 -1.29 0.97
CA PHE A 99 -10.51 -2.48 1.39
C PHE A 99 -11.94 -2.48 0.84
N GLY A 100 -12.62 -1.33 0.84
CA GLY A 100 -13.95 -1.19 0.26
C GLY A 100 -13.97 -1.53 -1.23
N VAL A 101 -13.03 -0.98 -2.00
CA VAL A 101 -12.91 -1.27 -3.45
C VAL A 101 -12.52 -2.73 -3.67
N PHE A 102 -11.61 -3.29 -2.88
CA PHE A 102 -11.22 -4.70 -2.96
C PHE A 102 -12.42 -5.64 -2.78
N VAL A 103 -13.19 -5.45 -1.71
CA VAL A 103 -14.38 -6.28 -1.42
C VAL A 103 -15.43 -6.12 -2.51
N LEU A 104 -15.80 -4.90 -2.89
CA LEU A 104 -16.85 -4.64 -3.87
C LEU A 104 -16.47 -5.17 -5.26
N SER A 105 -15.23 -4.96 -5.69
CA SER A 105 -14.74 -5.47 -6.98
C SER A 105 -14.63 -6.99 -6.97
N GLY A 106 -14.19 -7.60 -5.87
CA GLY A 106 -14.12 -9.05 -5.70
C GLY A 106 -15.50 -9.71 -5.77
N VAL A 107 -16.49 -9.16 -5.05
CA VAL A 107 -17.88 -9.63 -5.09
C VAL A 107 -18.44 -9.56 -6.52
N TYR A 108 -18.23 -8.44 -7.21
CA TYR A 108 -18.68 -8.27 -8.60
C TYR A 108 -18.06 -9.31 -9.54
N ILE A 109 -16.75 -9.55 -9.43
CA ILE A 109 -16.02 -10.52 -10.26
C ILE A 109 -16.50 -11.94 -9.95
N GLY A 110 -16.72 -12.28 -8.68
CA GLY A 110 -17.23 -13.58 -8.26
C GLY A 110 -18.59 -13.90 -8.88
N PHE A 111 -19.54 -12.95 -8.84
CA PHE A 111 -20.85 -13.12 -9.49
C PHE A 111 -20.77 -13.17 -11.03
N ARG A 112 -19.70 -12.63 -11.63
CA ARG A 112 -19.52 -12.56 -13.09
C ARG A 112 -18.39 -13.48 -13.60
N HIS A 113 -17.94 -14.46 -12.82
CA HIS A 113 -16.75 -15.29 -13.12
C HIS A 113 -16.82 -16.03 -14.48
N LYS A 114 -18.03 -16.32 -14.99
CA LYS A 114 -18.21 -16.93 -16.32
C LYS A 114 -17.90 -15.99 -17.48
N LYS A 115 -17.72 -14.69 -17.22
CA LYS A 115 -17.33 -13.70 -18.22
C LYS A 115 -15.82 -13.56 -18.27
N ARG A 116 -15.25 -13.68 -19.45
CA ARG A 116 -13.83 -13.40 -19.69
C ARG A 116 -13.66 -11.94 -20.10
N SER A 117 -12.68 -11.26 -19.51
CA SER A 117 -12.23 -9.96 -20.03
C SER A 117 -11.77 -10.15 -21.47
N ARG A 118 -12.46 -9.52 -22.41
CA ARG A 118 -12.09 -9.52 -23.83
C ARG A 118 -10.92 -8.57 -24.11
N TYR A 119 -10.69 -7.61 -23.22
CA TYR A 119 -9.70 -6.54 -23.35
C TYR A 119 -8.40 -6.84 -22.58
N ASN A 120 -7.88 -8.06 -22.70
CA ASN A 120 -6.64 -8.48 -22.01
C ASN A 120 -5.43 -7.57 -22.30
N GLN A 121 -5.42 -6.85 -23.44
CA GLN A 121 -4.37 -5.88 -23.78
C GLN A 121 -4.29 -4.70 -22.80
N VAL A 122 -5.37 -4.37 -22.11
CA VAL A 122 -5.36 -3.32 -21.06
C VAL A 122 -4.34 -3.67 -19.98
N PHE A 123 -4.26 -4.94 -19.56
CA PHE A 123 -3.31 -5.39 -18.53
C PHE A 123 -1.85 -5.34 -19.01
N LYS A 124 -1.59 -5.42 -20.32
CA LYS A 124 -0.25 -5.16 -20.87
C LYS A 124 0.16 -3.70 -20.66
N TYR A 125 -0.74 -2.76 -20.93
CA TYR A 125 -0.43 -1.33 -20.76
C TYR A 125 -0.32 -0.94 -19.29
N ILE A 126 -1.16 -1.52 -18.41
CA ILE A 126 -1.02 -1.37 -16.96
C ILE A 126 0.34 -1.89 -16.49
N ALA A 127 0.77 -3.07 -16.96
CA ALA A 127 2.08 -3.63 -16.63
C ALA A 127 3.24 -2.74 -17.13
N ILE A 128 3.17 -2.23 -18.36
CA ILE A 128 4.19 -1.29 -18.87
C ILE A 128 4.29 -0.06 -17.97
N LEU A 129 3.14 0.51 -17.56
CA LEU A 129 3.13 1.65 -16.65
C LEU A 129 3.75 1.30 -15.28
N GLY A 130 3.39 0.15 -14.71
CA GLY A 130 3.93 -0.26 -13.41
C GLY A 130 5.43 -0.56 -13.46
N ILE A 131 5.95 -1.15 -14.54
CA ILE A 131 7.40 -1.29 -14.76
C ILE A 131 8.10 0.07 -14.83
N VAL A 132 7.52 1.04 -15.55
CA VAL A 132 8.10 2.40 -15.61
C VAL A 132 8.14 3.04 -14.21
N LEU A 133 7.06 2.92 -13.43
CA LEU A 133 7.03 3.43 -12.05
C LEU A 133 8.05 2.72 -11.14
N ALA A 134 8.20 1.40 -11.27
CA ALA A 134 9.19 0.64 -10.52
C ALA A 134 10.63 1.06 -10.86
N ILE A 135 10.91 1.34 -12.13
CA ILE A 135 12.22 1.86 -12.56
C ILE A 135 12.46 3.26 -11.99
N LEU A 136 11.48 4.16 -12.05
CA LEU A 136 11.61 5.51 -11.49
C LEU A 136 11.91 5.47 -9.99
N MET A 137 11.19 4.63 -9.24
CA MET A 137 11.44 4.38 -7.82
C MET A 137 12.86 3.84 -7.59
N ALA A 138 13.33 2.89 -8.41
CA ALA A 138 14.66 2.29 -8.27
C ALA A 138 15.82 3.26 -8.60
N ILE A 139 15.58 4.27 -9.46
CA ILE A 139 16.57 5.29 -9.80
C ILE A 139 16.72 6.31 -8.67
N ASN A 140 15.61 6.76 -8.09
CA ASN A 140 15.59 7.76 -7.03
C ASN A 140 14.37 7.57 -6.14
N PHE A 141 14.56 6.86 -5.02
CA PHE A 141 13.48 6.57 -4.09
C PHE A 141 12.93 7.83 -3.43
N ASP A 142 13.81 8.71 -2.93
CA ASP A 142 13.42 9.98 -2.27
C ASP A 142 12.43 10.79 -3.12
N SER A 143 12.80 11.05 -4.38
CA SER A 143 11.97 11.85 -5.29
C SER A 143 10.66 11.13 -5.62
N PHE A 144 10.73 9.81 -5.82
CA PHE A 144 9.54 9.00 -6.04
C PHE A 144 8.59 9.05 -4.83
N PHE A 145 9.13 8.94 -3.61
CA PHE A 145 8.38 8.97 -2.37
C PHE A 145 7.71 10.32 -2.15
N VAL A 146 8.41 11.43 -2.41
CA VAL A 146 7.83 12.79 -2.35
C VAL A 146 6.67 12.93 -3.34
N VAL A 147 6.88 12.60 -4.62
CA VAL A 147 5.83 12.71 -5.64
C VAL A 147 4.64 11.80 -5.31
N PHE A 148 4.89 10.59 -4.81
CA PHE A 148 3.84 9.69 -4.35
C PHE A 148 2.97 10.34 -3.26
N HIS A 149 3.59 11.03 -2.29
CA HIS A 149 2.85 11.74 -1.24
C HIS A 149 2.09 12.94 -1.79
N GLU A 150 2.67 13.74 -2.68
CA GLU A 150 2.00 14.91 -3.28
C GLU A 150 0.79 14.52 -4.17
N VAL A 151 0.83 13.33 -4.78
CA VAL A 151 -0.31 12.80 -5.53
C VAL A 151 -1.47 12.40 -4.60
N LEU A 152 -1.15 11.84 -3.43
CA LEU A 152 -2.15 11.31 -2.49
C LEU A 152 -2.66 12.34 -1.47
N PHE A 153 -1.83 13.30 -1.09
CA PHE A 153 -2.09 14.27 -0.04
C PHE A 153 -2.00 15.69 -0.57
N ARG A 154 -2.96 16.54 -0.19
CA ARG A 154 -3.02 17.97 -0.56
C ARG A 154 -2.42 18.89 0.51
N ASN A 155 -1.79 18.30 1.53
CA ASN A 155 -1.14 18.97 2.65
C ASN A 155 0.31 18.48 2.78
N SER A 156 1.03 19.02 3.76
CA SER A 156 2.40 18.63 4.11
C SER A 156 2.51 17.89 5.44
N ASP A 157 1.40 17.35 5.96
CA ASP A 157 1.36 16.69 7.27
C ASP A 157 2.19 15.39 7.31
N TRP A 158 2.56 14.85 6.15
CA TRP A 158 3.43 13.69 5.96
C TRP A 158 4.93 14.01 6.15
N LEU A 159 5.31 15.29 6.19
CA LEU A 159 6.68 15.71 6.49
C LEU A 159 6.91 15.66 8.01
N PHE A 160 7.30 14.49 8.50
CA PHE A 160 7.52 14.26 9.92
C PHE A 160 8.80 14.95 10.42
N ASP A 161 8.68 15.62 11.56
CA ASP A 161 9.80 16.12 12.35
C ASP A 161 10.21 15.00 13.33
N PRO A 162 11.42 14.42 13.23
CA PRO A 162 11.84 13.31 14.10
C PRO A 162 11.77 13.62 15.60
N ALA A 163 11.83 14.91 15.98
CA ALA A 163 11.67 15.31 17.37
C ALA A 163 10.20 15.25 17.83
N LYS A 164 9.24 15.52 16.94
CA LYS A 164 7.80 15.56 17.27
C LYS A 164 7.04 14.29 16.90
N ASP A 165 7.53 13.58 15.90
CA ASP A 165 6.97 12.36 15.32
C ASP A 165 8.06 11.27 15.21
N PRO A 166 8.63 10.82 16.34
CA PRO A 166 9.77 9.88 16.36
C PRO A 166 9.48 8.51 15.75
N VAL A 167 8.21 8.20 15.46
CA VAL A 167 7.81 7.00 14.70
C VAL A 167 8.51 6.92 13.33
N ILE A 168 8.90 8.06 12.74
CA ILE A 168 9.67 8.07 11.47
C ILE A 168 11.01 7.33 11.60
N ASN A 169 11.62 7.36 12.78
CA ASN A 169 12.92 6.74 13.02
C ASN A 169 12.87 5.20 13.04
N ILE A 170 11.67 4.61 13.11
CA ILE A 170 11.48 3.16 12.97
C ILE A 170 10.91 2.77 11.61
N LEU A 171 10.64 3.72 10.72
CA LEU A 171 10.09 3.49 9.38
C LEU A 171 11.11 3.96 8.32
N PRO A 172 12.26 3.30 8.19
CA PRO A 172 13.31 3.73 7.27
C PRO A 172 12.87 3.56 5.81
N GLU A 173 13.55 4.27 4.91
CA GLU A 173 13.35 4.17 3.46
C GLU A 173 13.41 2.72 2.97
N GLU A 174 14.36 1.93 3.47
CA GLU A 174 14.57 0.56 3.00
C GLU A 174 13.37 -0.34 3.31
N PHE A 175 12.69 -0.10 4.43
CA PHE A 175 11.44 -0.80 4.77
C PHE A 175 10.33 -0.47 3.76
N PHE A 176 10.17 0.82 3.40
CA PHE A 176 9.19 1.20 2.38
C PHE A 176 9.57 0.68 1.00
N THR A 177 10.86 0.70 0.65
CA THR A 177 11.39 0.11 -0.59
C THR A 177 11.01 -1.37 -0.68
N GLN A 178 11.20 -2.14 0.40
CA GLN A 178 10.78 -3.54 0.45
C GLN A 178 9.27 -3.71 0.24
N CYS A 179 8.45 -2.85 0.85
CA CYS A 179 7.00 -2.86 0.64
C CYS A 179 6.63 -2.59 -0.83
N PHE A 180 7.26 -1.59 -1.45
CA PHE A 180 7.04 -1.27 -2.87
C PHE A 180 7.53 -2.39 -3.79
N VAL A 181 8.66 -3.05 -3.49
CA VAL A 181 9.15 -4.20 -4.25
C VAL A 181 8.14 -5.35 -4.21
N VAL A 182 7.61 -5.69 -3.02
CA VAL A 182 6.55 -6.70 -2.90
C VAL A 182 5.32 -6.30 -3.70
N PHE A 183 4.89 -5.03 -3.60
CA PHE A 183 3.78 -4.50 -4.38
C PHE A 183 4.03 -4.67 -5.89
N PHE A 184 5.15 -4.18 -6.44
CA PHE A 184 5.42 -4.22 -7.87
C PHE A 184 5.58 -5.66 -8.39
N ILE A 185 6.27 -6.55 -7.66
CA ILE A 185 6.39 -7.96 -8.07
C ILE A 185 5.02 -8.61 -8.21
N LEU A 186 4.14 -8.44 -7.22
CA LEU A 186 2.80 -9.00 -7.24
C LEU A 186 1.92 -8.34 -8.30
N PHE A 187 1.95 -7.01 -8.39
CA PHE A 187 1.14 -6.25 -9.34
C PHE A 187 1.52 -6.58 -10.78
N GLU A 188 2.81 -6.57 -11.11
CA GLU A 188 3.31 -6.93 -12.43
C GLU A 188 3.05 -8.40 -12.75
N GLY A 189 3.32 -9.29 -11.78
CA GLY A 189 3.05 -10.72 -11.93
C GLY A 189 1.60 -11.01 -12.31
N LEU A 190 0.63 -10.39 -11.61
CA LEU A 190 -0.80 -10.56 -11.87
C LEU A 190 -1.23 -9.94 -13.20
N ASN A 191 -0.76 -8.73 -13.53
CA ASN A 191 -1.12 -8.06 -14.78
C ASN A 191 -0.55 -8.81 -16.00
N ILE A 192 0.71 -9.25 -15.94
CA ILE A 192 1.36 -10.03 -17.00
C ILE A 192 0.70 -11.40 -17.12
N TRP A 193 0.43 -12.08 -16.01
CA TRP A 193 -0.29 -13.36 -16.02
C TRP A 193 -1.67 -13.19 -16.68
N LYS A 194 -2.41 -12.14 -16.30
CA LYS A 194 -3.73 -11.87 -16.86
C LYS A 194 -3.67 -11.54 -18.35
N TYR A 195 -2.68 -10.78 -18.79
CA TYR A 195 -2.43 -10.50 -20.21
C TYR A 195 -2.12 -11.78 -21.00
N LYS A 196 -1.22 -12.62 -20.48
CA LYS A 196 -0.78 -13.89 -21.11
C LYS A 196 -1.82 -14.99 -21.06
N SER A 197 -2.78 -14.92 -20.14
CA SER A 197 -3.94 -15.80 -20.07
C SER A 197 -4.86 -15.60 -21.28
N ARG A 198 -4.43 -16.06 -22.45
CA ARG A 198 -5.20 -16.12 -23.69
C ARG A 198 -5.84 -17.50 -23.82
N LYS A 199 -7.17 -17.48 -23.89
CA LYS A 199 -8.12 -18.57 -24.21
C LYS A 199 -8.01 -19.83 -23.36
#